data_AF-A0A431J7G5-F1
#
_entry.id   AF-A0A431J7G5-F1
#
_cell.length_a   1.000
_cell.length_b   1.000
_cell.length_c   1.000
_cell.angle_alpha   90.00
_cell.angle_beta   90.00
_cell.angle_gamma   90.00
#
_symmetry.space_group_name_H-M   'P 1'
#
loop_
_entity.id
_entity.type
_entity.pdbx_description
1 polymer ?
#
loop_
_entity_poly.entity_id
_entity_poly.type
_entity_poly.pdbx_seq_one_letter_code
_entity_poly.pdbx_strand_id
1 'polypeptide(L)'
;MNKTLAAIAVAVAATSVQAAPTYVGSYQVDAGPYWGSNPPVYSATEAAALLFGGVASDYDISTLGTDALLIDHLGWYSIWGVGGGTKFNEDYSFSTCGGGYNCGSNNSAASAYVRDNATGEQYTNYVFRVDAGNTVPEPATLSVVALGLLGAAAARRRAQR
;
A
#
# COMPACT_ATOMS: atom_id res chain seq x y z
N MET A 1 60.58 -13.45 -17.06
CA MET A 1 59.31 -12.95 -17.64
C MET A 1 58.15 -13.73 -17.06
N ASN A 2 57.11 -12.98 -16.65
CA ASN A 2 55.72 -13.39 -16.42
C ASN A 2 55.40 -14.19 -15.15
N LYS A 3 54.60 -13.56 -14.27
CA LYS A 3 53.18 -13.94 -14.09
C LYS A 3 52.46 -12.86 -13.28
N THR A 4 51.59 -12.15 -14.00
CA THR A 4 50.64 -11.15 -13.52
C THR A 4 49.64 -11.78 -12.53
N LEU A 5 49.44 -11.15 -11.38
CA LEU A 5 48.31 -11.42 -10.49
C LEU A 5 47.30 -10.28 -10.66
N ALA A 6 46.22 -10.57 -11.38
CA ALA A 6 45.06 -9.70 -11.47
C ALA A 6 44.14 -9.98 -10.27
N ALA A 7 43.98 -9.01 -9.38
CA ALA A 7 42.95 -9.04 -8.34
C ALA A 7 41.75 -8.24 -8.85
N ILE A 8 40.67 -8.93 -9.21
CA ILE A 8 39.38 -8.30 -9.53
C ILE A 8 38.59 -8.24 -8.23
N ALA A 9 38.45 -7.04 -7.66
CA ALA A 9 37.54 -6.78 -6.56
C ALA A 9 36.17 -6.42 -7.15
N VAL A 10 35.20 -7.35 -7.06
CA VAL A 10 33.80 -7.06 -7.39
C VAL A 10 33.11 -6.61 -6.11
N ALA A 11 32.87 -5.30 -5.98
CA ALA A 11 32.01 -4.76 -4.94
C ALA A 11 30.56 -4.79 -5.44
N VAL A 12 29.76 -5.75 -4.98
CA VAL A 12 28.30 -5.75 -5.21
C VAL A 12 27.65 -5.06 -4.02
N ALA A 13 27.12 -3.86 -4.23
CA ALA A 13 26.21 -3.23 -3.29
C ALA A 13 24.86 -3.97 -3.36
N ALA A 14 24.45 -4.60 -2.26
CA ALA A 14 23.12 -5.18 -2.13
C ALA A 14 22.13 -4.05 -1.83
N THR A 15 21.28 -3.71 -2.80
CA THR A 15 20.11 -2.87 -2.56
C THR A 15 18.94 -3.77 -2.16
N SER A 16 18.36 -3.54 -0.98
CA SER A 16 17.05 -4.10 -0.64
C SER A 16 16.01 -3.36 -1.48
N VAL A 17 15.47 -4.01 -2.51
CA VAL A 17 14.32 -3.50 -3.25
C VAL A 17 13.09 -3.77 -2.39
N GLN A 18 12.54 -2.73 -1.76
CA GLN A 18 11.21 -2.82 -1.15
C GLN A 18 10.20 -2.98 -2.29
N ALA A 19 9.32 -3.98 -2.21
CA ALA A 19 8.27 -4.15 -3.22
C ALA A 19 7.40 -2.90 -3.24
N ALA A 20 7.20 -2.32 -4.43
CA ALA A 20 6.34 -1.16 -4.59
C ALA A 20 4.87 -1.56 -4.31
N PRO A 21 4.04 -0.64 -3.78
CA PRO A 21 2.61 -0.89 -3.62
C PRO A 21 1.98 -1.34 -4.94
N THR A 22 1.13 -2.36 -4.89
CA THR A 22 0.50 -2.93 -6.09
C THR A 22 -0.94 -2.47 -6.19
N TYR A 23 -1.33 -1.86 -7.31
CA TYR A 23 -2.72 -1.48 -7.55
C TYR A 23 -3.63 -2.73 -7.58
N VAL A 24 -4.67 -2.76 -6.75
CA VAL A 24 -5.59 -3.89 -6.64
C VAL A 24 -7.02 -3.58 -7.09
N GLY A 25 -7.38 -2.31 -7.18
CA GLY A 25 -8.70 -1.89 -7.64
C GLY A 25 -9.04 -0.48 -7.20
N SER A 26 -10.28 -0.09 -7.44
CA SER A 26 -10.81 1.20 -7.01
C SER A 26 -12.28 1.07 -6.64
N TYR A 27 -12.78 2.05 -5.88
CA TYR A 27 -14.19 2.14 -5.54
C TYR A 27 -14.64 3.60 -5.46
N GLN A 28 -15.91 3.84 -5.79
CA GLN A 28 -16.54 5.13 -5.58
C GLN A 28 -17.10 5.21 -4.16
N VAL A 29 -17.05 6.39 -3.54
CA VAL A 29 -17.60 6.59 -2.18
C VAL A 29 -19.08 6.19 -2.12
N ASP A 30 -19.85 6.51 -3.16
CA ASP A 30 -21.29 6.24 -3.28
C ASP A 30 -21.66 4.81 -3.69
N ALA A 31 -20.68 3.92 -3.89
CA ALA A 31 -20.91 2.48 -4.03
C ALA A 31 -21.26 1.79 -2.69
N GLY A 32 -21.15 2.53 -1.58
CA GLY A 32 -21.48 2.03 -0.23
C GLY A 32 -22.97 1.94 0.09
N PRO A 33 -23.30 1.52 1.32
CA PRO A 33 -24.68 1.45 1.78
C PRO A 33 -25.39 2.81 1.78
N TYR A 34 -26.71 2.81 1.63
CA TYR A 34 -27.51 4.03 1.70
C TYR A 34 -27.44 4.69 3.09
N TRP A 35 -27.18 6.00 3.14
CA TRP A 35 -27.03 6.74 4.40
C TRP A 35 -28.20 6.57 5.38
N GLY A 36 -29.43 6.44 4.87
CA GLY A 36 -30.64 6.32 5.69
C GLY A 36 -30.69 5.03 6.51
N SER A 37 -29.89 4.02 6.15
CA SER A 37 -29.73 2.79 6.94
C SER A 37 -28.81 2.94 8.15
N ASN A 38 -28.24 4.14 8.36
CA ASN A 38 -27.22 4.42 9.37
C ASN A 38 -26.05 3.43 9.32
N PRO A 39 -25.35 3.31 8.17
CA PRO A 39 -24.23 2.39 8.06
C PRO A 39 -23.07 2.81 8.98
N PRO A 40 -22.17 1.87 9.32
CA PRO A 40 -20.92 2.22 9.95
C PRO A 40 -20.12 3.22 9.13
N VAL A 41 -19.35 4.05 9.83
CA VAL A 41 -18.36 4.91 9.22
C VAL A 41 -17.07 4.12 8.99
N TYR A 42 -16.48 4.28 7.81
CA TYR A 42 -15.21 3.67 7.43
C TYR A 42 -14.18 4.73 7.04
N SER A 43 -12.93 4.53 7.45
CA SER A 43 -11.78 5.13 6.76
C SER A 43 -11.66 4.58 5.34
N ALA A 44 -10.85 5.21 4.51
CA ALA A 44 -10.62 4.73 3.14
C ALA A 44 -9.84 3.40 3.11
N THR A 45 -8.92 3.20 4.05
CA THR A 45 -8.20 1.93 4.26
C THR A 45 -9.09 0.83 4.83
N GLU A 46 -9.99 1.14 5.76
CA GLU A 46 -11.00 0.20 6.26
C GLU A 46 -11.99 -0.21 5.17
N ALA A 47 -12.44 0.73 4.33
CA ALA A 47 -13.28 0.45 3.18
C ALA A 47 -12.55 -0.41 2.14
N ALA A 48 -11.26 -0.18 1.91
CA ALA A 48 -10.44 -1.05 1.06
C ALA A 48 -10.38 -2.48 1.63
N ALA A 49 -10.12 -2.64 2.93
CA ALA A 49 -10.10 -3.96 3.56
C ALA A 49 -11.46 -4.67 3.49
N LEU A 50 -12.55 -3.93 3.62
CA LEU A 50 -13.92 -4.46 3.46
C LEU A 50 -14.16 -5.02 2.04
N LEU A 51 -13.65 -4.33 1.01
CA LEU A 51 -13.92 -4.66 -0.40
C LEU A 51 -12.93 -5.66 -1.00
N PHE A 52 -11.67 -5.59 -0.60
CA PHE A 52 -10.56 -6.37 -1.18
C PHE A 52 -10.00 -7.43 -0.23
N GLY A 53 -10.55 -7.54 0.99
CA GLY A 53 -10.12 -8.46 2.05
C GLY A 53 -8.94 -7.93 2.86
N GLY A 54 -8.40 -8.71 3.79
CA GLY A 54 -7.25 -8.30 4.62
C GLY A 54 -7.63 -7.32 5.74
N VAL A 55 -6.70 -6.45 6.10
CA VAL A 55 -6.86 -5.42 7.15
C VAL A 55 -6.49 -4.03 6.63
N ALA A 56 -6.93 -2.97 7.31
CA ALA A 56 -6.70 -1.58 6.87
C ALA A 56 -5.21 -1.28 6.60
N SER A 57 -4.31 -1.79 7.44
CA SER A 57 -2.85 -1.61 7.28
C SER A 57 -2.24 -2.33 6.07
N ASP A 58 -3.00 -3.15 5.35
CA ASP A 58 -2.54 -3.78 4.11
C ASP A 58 -2.66 -2.83 2.91
N TYR A 59 -3.24 -1.63 3.08
CA TYR A 59 -3.62 -0.76 1.98
C TYR A 59 -3.13 0.67 2.12
N ASP A 60 -2.69 1.21 0.99
CA ASP A 60 -2.57 2.64 0.76
C ASP A 60 -3.65 3.08 -0.25
N ILE A 61 -4.11 4.32 -0.12
CA ILE A 61 -5.17 4.93 -0.93
C ILE A 61 -4.62 6.13 -1.68
N SER A 62 -5.01 6.25 -2.95
CA SER A 62 -4.78 7.43 -3.76
C SER A 62 -6.10 8.04 -4.24
N THR A 63 -6.13 9.36 -4.33
CA THR A 63 -7.18 10.10 -5.08
C THR A 63 -6.70 10.62 -6.44
N LEU A 64 -5.46 10.32 -6.83
CA LEU A 64 -4.82 10.84 -8.05
C LEU A 64 -4.85 9.86 -9.22
N GLY A 65 -4.98 8.55 -8.96
CA GLY A 65 -5.08 7.54 -10.01
C GLY A 65 -4.46 6.21 -9.64
N THR A 66 -4.11 5.43 -10.65
CA THR A 66 -3.59 4.05 -10.52
C THR A 66 -2.07 3.96 -10.53
N ASP A 67 -1.36 5.09 -10.56
CA ASP A 67 0.11 5.13 -10.52
C ASP A 67 0.61 5.05 -9.06
N ALA A 68 1.29 3.95 -8.73
CA ALA A 68 1.82 3.69 -7.39
C ALA A 68 2.91 4.70 -6.97
N LEU A 69 3.50 5.44 -7.91
CA LEU A 69 4.48 6.49 -7.61
C LEU A 69 3.82 7.81 -7.18
N LEU A 70 2.50 7.92 -7.32
CA LEU A 70 1.72 9.13 -7.08
C LEU A 70 0.65 8.91 -5.99
N ILE A 71 0.87 7.95 -5.09
CA ILE A 71 -0.02 7.74 -3.94
C ILE A 71 0.05 8.98 -3.04
N ASP A 72 -1.10 9.62 -2.80
CA ASP A 72 -1.20 10.84 -2.00
C ASP A 72 -1.64 10.59 -0.55
N HIS A 73 -1.92 9.33 -0.18
CA HIS A 73 -2.38 8.92 1.15
C HIS A 73 -3.64 9.65 1.60
N LEU A 74 -4.49 9.99 0.62
CA LEU A 74 -5.77 10.64 0.82
C LEU A 74 -6.88 9.73 0.31
N GLY A 75 -8.03 9.82 0.96
CA GLY A 75 -9.28 9.25 0.49
C GLY A 75 -10.33 10.34 0.29
N TRP A 76 -11.25 10.12 -0.65
CA TRP A 76 -12.52 10.83 -0.73
C TRP A 76 -13.50 10.28 0.31
N TYR A 77 -14.23 11.20 0.92
CA TYR A 77 -15.23 10.93 1.95
C TYR A 77 -16.51 11.70 1.66
N SER A 78 -17.64 11.09 1.99
CA SER A 78 -18.90 11.79 2.17
C SER A 78 -19.02 12.26 3.61
N ILE A 79 -19.51 13.47 3.82
CA ILE A 79 -19.74 14.05 5.13
C ILE A 79 -21.25 14.24 5.32
N TRP A 80 -21.76 13.88 6.50
CA TRP A 80 -23.16 14.02 6.81
C TRP A 80 -23.63 15.47 6.68
N GLY A 81 -24.66 15.69 5.85
CA GLY A 81 -25.28 17.00 5.66
C GLY A 81 -24.39 18.04 4.98
N VAL A 82 -23.30 17.62 4.32
CA VAL A 82 -22.39 18.50 3.57
C VAL A 82 -22.28 17.96 2.15
N GLY A 83 -22.68 18.78 1.17
CA GLY A 83 -22.71 18.41 -0.24
C GLY A 83 -21.32 18.14 -0.83
N GLY A 84 -21.23 17.16 -1.74
CA GLY A 84 -19.99 16.76 -2.41
C GLY A 84 -19.13 15.79 -1.60
N GLY A 85 -17.90 15.59 -2.09
CA GLY A 85 -16.87 14.80 -1.44
C GLY A 85 -15.73 15.67 -0.92
N THR A 86 -15.15 15.29 0.20
CA THR A 86 -14.00 15.95 0.82
C THR A 86 -12.85 14.97 0.94
N LYS A 87 -11.62 15.44 0.72
CA LYS A 87 -10.43 14.61 0.93
C LYS A 87 -9.99 14.68 2.40
N PHE A 88 -9.76 13.52 2.99
CA PHE A 88 -9.07 13.40 4.28
C PHE A 88 -7.94 12.40 4.16
N ASN A 89 -7.13 12.29 5.22
CA ASN A 89 -6.17 11.20 5.35
C ASN A 89 -6.89 9.84 5.19
N GLU A 90 -6.23 8.88 4.57
CA GLU A 90 -6.77 7.55 4.28
C GLU A 90 -7.23 6.75 5.50
N ASP A 91 -6.72 7.07 6.69
CA ASP A 91 -7.09 6.45 7.97
C ASP A 91 -8.11 7.28 8.78
N TYR A 92 -8.61 8.39 8.23
CA TYR A 92 -9.57 9.22 8.92
C TYR A 92 -10.95 8.56 8.97
N SER A 93 -11.52 8.45 10.16
CA SER A 93 -12.92 8.09 10.36
C SER A 93 -13.51 8.96 11.48
N PHE A 94 -14.77 9.39 11.31
CA PHE A 94 -15.40 10.27 12.28
C PHE A 94 -16.90 10.01 12.41
N SER A 95 -17.37 9.91 13.64
CA SER A 95 -18.79 9.83 14.00
C SER A 95 -19.00 10.38 15.40
N THR A 96 -20.00 11.23 15.57
CA THR A 96 -20.42 11.75 16.87
C THR A 96 -21.50 10.89 17.55
N CYS A 97 -22.05 9.90 16.84
CA CYS A 97 -23.18 9.07 17.30
C CYS A 97 -22.81 7.58 17.45
N GLY A 98 -21.58 7.29 17.90
CA GLY A 98 -21.17 5.93 18.25
C GLY A 98 -20.79 5.05 17.06
N GLY A 99 -20.25 5.64 15.99
CA GLY A 99 -19.71 4.92 14.83
C GLY A 99 -20.65 4.82 13.63
N GLY A 100 -21.91 5.26 13.78
CA GLY A 100 -22.86 5.36 12.66
C GLY A 100 -22.65 6.64 11.84
N TYR A 101 -23.09 6.61 10.58
CA TYR A 101 -23.02 7.76 9.69
C TYR A 101 -24.16 8.78 9.91
N ASN A 102 -25.34 8.32 10.31
CA ASN A 102 -26.54 9.16 10.48
C ASN A 102 -26.63 9.73 11.91
N CYS A 103 -25.89 10.81 12.16
CA CYS A 103 -25.85 11.46 13.48
C CYS A 103 -26.75 12.70 13.61
N GLY A 104 -27.53 13.04 12.58
CA GLY A 104 -28.61 14.03 12.68
C GLY A 104 -28.21 15.51 12.71
N SER A 105 -26.93 15.86 12.74
CA SER A 105 -26.44 17.24 12.64
C SER A 105 -25.38 17.38 11.54
N ASN A 106 -25.27 18.52 10.87
CA ASN A 106 -24.26 18.68 9.80
C ASN A 106 -22.83 18.45 10.34
N ASN A 107 -21.96 17.88 9.50
CA ASN A 107 -20.54 17.61 9.82
C ASN A 107 -20.34 16.71 11.06
N SER A 108 -21.26 15.77 11.27
CA SER A 108 -21.30 14.89 12.45
C SER A 108 -20.76 13.49 12.22
N ALA A 109 -20.55 13.14 10.94
CA ALA A 109 -19.94 11.90 10.51
C ALA A 109 -19.28 12.09 9.14
N ALA A 110 -18.23 11.31 8.87
CA ALA A 110 -17.54 11.30 7.59
C ALA A 110 -17.08 9.89 7.26
N SER A 111 -17.51 9.32 6.13
CA SER A 111 -17.20 7.94 5.71
C SER A 111 -16.70 7.89 4.28
N ALA A 112 -15.68 7.07 4.03
CA ALA A 112 -15.16 6.80 2.70
C ALA A 112 -16.04 5.84 1.89
N TYR A 113 -17.04 5.21 2.52
CA TYR A 113 -17.88 4.22 1.87
C TYR A 113 -19.35 4.33 2.32
N VAL A 114 -20.09 5.22 1.66
CA VAL A 114 -21.51 5.49 1.93
C VAL A 114 -22.16 6.19 0.73
N ARG A 115 -23.37 5.77 0.36
CA ARG A 115 -24.15 6.42 -0.69
C ARG A 115 -24.91 7.62 -0.15
N ASP A 116 -24.28 8.78 -0.25
CA ASP A 116 -24.78 10.09 0.16
C ASP A 116 -24.24 11.24 -0.73
N ASN A 117 -23.63 12.27 -0.15
CA ASN A 117 -23.28 13.52 -0.81
C ASN A 117 -22.12 13.41 -1.82
N ALA A 118 -21.22 12.44 -1.64
CA ALA A 118 -20.07 12.21 -2.51
C ALA A 118 -20.44 11.25 -3.65
N THR A 119 -21.32 11.71 -4.56
CA THR A 119 -21.84 10.92 -5.70
C THR A 119 -21.04 11.15 -6.97
N GLY A 120 -20.68 10.07 -7.67
CA GLY A 120 -20.07 10.10 -9.01
C GLY A 120 -18.59 9.75 -9.09
N GLU A 121 -18.12 9.51 -10.31
CA GLU A 121 -16.78 8.99 -10.63
C GLU A 121 -15.63 9.86 -10.11
N GLN A 122 -15.82 11.17 -9.93
CA GLN A 122 -14.81 12.06 -9.39
C GLN A 122 -14.45 11.77 -7.91
N TYR A 123 -15.30 11.04 -7.19
CA TYR A 123 -15.07 10.60 -5.81
C TYR A 123 -14.65 9.13 -5.76
N THR A 124 -13.68 8.78 -6.60
CA THR A 124 -13.09 7.43 -6.67
C THR A 124 -11.82 7.36 -5.83
N ASN A 125 -11.75 6.35 -4.97
CA ASN A 125 -10.55 5.97 -4.22
C ASN A 125 -9.86 4.82 -4.96
N TYR A 126 -8.57 4.99 -5.26
CA TYR A 126 -7.71 3.98 -5.88
C TYR A 126 -6.93 3.25 -4.80
N VAL A 127 -6.96 1.93 -4.82
CA VAL A 127 -6.48 1.08 -3.73
C VAL A 127 -5.22 0.36 -4.16
N PHE A 128 -4.18 0.49 -3.33
CA PHE A 128 -2.90 -0.16 -3.50
C PHE A 128 -2.66 -1.07 -2.31
N ARG A 129 -2.26 -2.31 -2.57
CA ARG A 129 -1.84 -3.22 -1.52
C ARG A 129 -0.36 -3.00 -1.22
N VAL A 130 -0.06 -2.73 0.05
CA VAL A 130 1.30 -2.70 0.59
C VAL A 130 1.56 -4.08 1.18
N ASP A 131 2.19 -4.95 0.40
CA ASP A 131 2.59 -6.27 0.88
C ASP A 131 3.67 -6.12 1.97
N ALA A 132 3.28 -6.10 3.24
CA ALA A 132 4.20 -6.22 4.38
C ALA A 132 4.96 -7.57 4.39
N GLY A 133 4.56 -8.52 3.53
CA GLY A 133 5.01 -9.92 3.53
C GLY A 133 5.63 -10.43 2.23
N ASN A 134 5.79 -9.61 1.19
CA ASN A 134 6.63 -10.00 0.04
C ASN A 134 8.10 -9.85 0.43
N THR A 135 8.56 -10.72 1.33
CA THR A 135 9.97 -11.02 1.50
C THR A 135 10.50 -11.45 0.14
N VAL A 136 11.16 -10.51 -0.53
CA VAL A 136 11.95 -10.75 -1.73
C VAL A 136 12.78 -12.02 -1.49
N PRO A 137 12.75 -13.01 -2.41
CA PRO A 137 13.60 -14.19 -2.32
C PRO A 137 15.02 -13.75 -2.03
N GLU A 138 15.66 -14.38 -1.03
CA GLU A 138 16.94 -13.94 -0.49
C GLU A 138 17.89 -13.46 -1.59
N PRO A 139 18.50 -12.28 -1.44
CA PRO A 139 19.17 -11.64 -2.55
C PRO A 139 20.28 -12.57 -3.08
N ALA A 140 20.46 -12.57 -4.40
CA ALA A 140 21.47 -13.39 -5.09
C ALA A 140 22.90 -13.25 -4.51
N THR A 141 23.14 -12.28 -3.61
CA THR A 141 24.30 -12.20 -2.72
C THR A 141 24.58 -13.48 -1.94
N LEU A 142 23.59 -14.23 -1.44
CA LEU A 142 23.87 -15.51 -0.77
C LEU A 142 24.43 -16.55 -1.74
N SER A 143 23.87 -16.61 -2.95
CA SER A 143 24.40 -17.45 -4.03
C SER A 143 25.80 -17.02 -4.46
N VAL A 144 26.07 -15.72 -4.56
CA VAL A 144 27.39 -15.18 -4.93
C VAL A 144 28.42 -15.37 -3.82
N VAL A 145 28.05 -15.22 -2.55
CA VAL A 145 28.92 -15.53 -1.40
C VAL A 145 29.21 -17.02 -1.34
N ALA A 146 28.20 -17.88 -1.51
CA ALA A 146 28.38 -19.32 -1.57
C ALA A 146 29.31 -19.73 -2.72
N LEU A 147 29.10 -19.19 -3.93
CA LEU A 147 29.97 -19.44 -5.09
C LEU A 147 31.39 -18.88 -4.90
N GLY A 148 31.52 -17.71 -4.26
CA GLY A 148 32.81 -17.11 -3.94
C GLY A 148 33.61 -17.93 -2.93
N LEU A 149 32.96 -18.44 -1.88
CA LEU A 149 33.58 -19.33 -0.89
C LEU A 149 33.97 -20.69 -1.51
N LEU A 150 33.13 -21.24 -2.38
CA LEU A 150 33.45 -22.47 -3.13
C LEU A 150 34.64 -22.27 -4.08
N GLY A 151 34.68 -21.14 -4.80
CA GLY A 151 35.81 -20.76 -5.65
C GLY A 151 37.12 -20.60 -4.87
N ALA A 152 37.07 -19.92 -3.72
CA ALA A 152 38.22 -19.74 -2.84
C ALA A 152 38.73 -21.07 -2.24
N ALA A 153 37.82 -21.97 -1.85
CA ALA A 153 38.17 -23.30 -1.34
C ALA A 153 38.82 -24.17 -2.42
N ALA A 154 38.32 -24.13 -3.67
CA ALA A 154 38.90 -24.84 -4.80
C ALA A 154 40.31 -24.32 -5.15
N ALA A 155 40.50 -22.99 -5.13
CA ALA A 155 41.81 -22.38 -5.36
C ALA A 155 42.84 -22.79 -4.30
N ARG A 156 42.43 -22.86 -3.01
CA ARG A 156 43.32 -23.24 -1.90
C ARG A 156 43.78 -24.69 -1.99
N ARG A 157 42.90 -25.62 -2.38
CA ARG A 157 43.27 -27.04 -2.59
C ARG A 157 44.28 -27.24 -3.72
N ARG A 158 44.23 -26.38 -4.74
CA ARG A 158 45.16 -26.47 -5.88
C ARG A 158 46.56 -25.94 -5.55
N ALA A 159 46.67 -25.00 -4.61
CA ALA A 159 47.95 -24.45 -4.16
C ALA A 159 48.72 -25.34 -3.18
N GLN A 160 48.06 -26.34 -2.58
CA GLN A 160 48.65 -27.29 -1.61
C GLN A 160 49.05 -28.63 -2.24
N ARG A 161 48.85 -28.80 -3.55
CA ARG A 161 49.33 -29.94 -4.34
C ARG A 161 50.47 -29.47 -5.23
#